data_AF-A0A176U635-F1
#
_entry.id   AF-A0A176U635-F1
#
_cell.length_a   1.000
_cell.length_b   1.000
_cell.length_c   1.000
_cell.angle_alpha   90.00
_cell.angle_beta   90.00
_cell.angle_gamma   90.00
#
_symmetry.space_group_name_H-M   'P 1'
#
loop_
_entity.id
_entity.type
_entity.pdbx_description
1 polymer ?
#
loop_
_entity_poly.entity_id
_entity_poly.type
_entity_poly.pdbx_seq_one_letter_code
_entity_poly.pdbx_strand_id
1 'polypeptide(L)'
;MKIRGEITIMIHTLDTKAADYIPELGDGFEEGSEGSENAQGLQVADYYADADGEGIYYITYKIETAKEIEQLFVFAGRKQLLRLGKRKAGEVIEGTLYLHFGEMIPRFHSECMTITKIGFSVACEDLTKLKSVGMAAEKLSAKTKIPAVYLAGDSTVTDQTCPKPYMPGGCYSSWGQCLAYFIGGSTAIDNQAHSGLTTETFRNEGHYDIVKKDIRPGDFCLFQFGHNDQKLAHLQAQTGYKENLMNYVNEIRGLCGVPILVTPLARNTWKDDGTYNDLLAEHAQAVFEVGEETGVPVIDLHKYAADLIKKNGKEASRVYFHPGDMTHTNEYGSFLFAHFIARELSKLDPLTFAIDVQDEEDFTPDEHTAVLTGTSTAAGNQDEQKEVFDAMERAGDNLVAAVEKAKKDAEMMK
;
A
#
# COMPACT_ATOMS: atom_id res chain seq x y z
N MET A 1 19.17 -16.65 -19.66
CA MET A 1 19.89 -15.39 -19.96
C MET A 1 20.98 -15.24 -18.92
N LYS A 2 22.26 -15.28 -19.30
CA LYS A 2 23.38 -15.13 -18.35
C LYS A 2 23.52 -13.65 -18.04
N ILE A 3 23.07 -13.20 -16.86
CA ILE A 3 23.41 -11.89 -16.33
C ILE A 3 24.39 -12.15 -15.16
N ARG A 4 25.67 -12.26 -15.51
CA ARG A 4 26.81 -12.15 -14.57
C ARG A 4 27.73 -11.06 -15.12
N GLY A 5 27.20 -9.86 -15.24
CA GLY A 5 28.00 -8.63 -15.28
C GLY A 5 28.05 -8.05 -13.88
N GLU A 6 29.16 -7.41 -13.51
CA GLU A 6 29.20 -6.55 -12.32
C GLU A 6 28.00 -5.60 -12.39
N ILE A 7 27.08 -5.69 -11.43
CA ILE A 7 25.95 -4.77 -11.31
C ILE A 7 26.58 -3.38 -11.23
N THR A 8 26.42 -2.58 -12.28
CA THR A 8 26.83 -1.17 -12.24
C THR A 8 25.80 -0.48 -11.36
N ILE A 9 26.17 -0.29 -10.09
CA ILE A 9 25.34 0.35 -9.08
C ILE A 9 25.15 1.82 -9.51
N MET A 10 23.93 2.18 -9.90
CA MET A 10 23.55 3.55 -10.24
C MET A 10 22.50 3.97 -9.22
N ILE A 11 22.96 4.41 -8.05
CA ILE A 11 22.11 5.00 -7.02
C ILE A 11 22.59 6.40 -6.72
N HIS A 12 21.66 7.34 -6.75
CA HIS A 12 21.87 8.69 -6.24
C HIS A 12 21.22 8.78 -4.86
N THR A 13 21.79 9.57 -3.96
CA THR A 13 21.11 9.90 -2.70
C THR A 13 19.91 10.77 -3.01
N LEU A 14 18.74 10.40 -2.48
CA LEU A 14 17.53 11.19 -2.63
C LEU A 14 17.52 12.31 -1.57
N ASP A 15 17.37 13.56 -2.00
CA ASP A 15 17.21 14.69 -1.07
C ASP A 15 15.73 14.91 -0.76
N THR A 16 15.27 14.30 0.33
CA THR A 16 13.91 14.42 0.86
C THR A 16 13.65 15.77 1.55
N LYS A 17 14.66 16.65 1.68
CA LYS A 17 14.52 18.02 2.22
C LYS A 17 14.25 19.07 1.14
N ALA A 18 14.27 18.68 -0.14
CA ALA A 18 13.99 19.60 -1.24
C ALA A 18 12.55 20.15 -1.13
N ALA A 19 12.39 21.46 -1.35
CA ALA A 19 11.11 22.15 -1.13
C ALA A 19 9.98 21.70 -2.09
N ASP A 20 10.35 21.06 -3.20
CA ASP A 20 9.45 20.50 -4.21
C ASP A 20 9.33 18.97 -4.11
N TYR A 21 9.87 18.35 -3.06
CA TYR A 21 9.76 16.92 -2.85
C TYR A 21 8.33 16.52 -2.49
N ILE A 22 7.75 15.65 -3.32
CA ILE A 22 6.48 14.99 -3.04
C ILE A 22 6.81 13.52 -2.73
N PRO A 23 6.59 13.03 -1.50
CA PRO A 23 6.97 11.69 -1.08
C PRO A 23 6.38 10.60 -1.98
N GLU A 24 5.13 10.77 -2.40
CA GLU A 24 4.49 9.85 -3.34
C GLU A 24 5.09 9.89 -4.75
N LEU A 25 5.88 10.89 -5.13
CA LEU A 25 6.64 10.87 -6.39
C LEU A 25 8.09 10.36 -6.20
N GLY A 26 8.47 10.03 -4.97
CA GLY A 26 9.78 9.54 -4.58
C GLY A 26 9.72 8.15 -3.96
N ASP A 27 10.20 8.04 -2.72
CA ASP A 27 10.32 6.79 -1.99
C ASP A 27 9.22 6.56 -0.93
N GLY A 28 8.33 7.53 -0.74
CA GLY A 28 7.28 7.53 0.28
C GLY A 28 7.73 7.93 1.69
N PHE A 29 9.00 8.27 1.91
CA PHE A 29 9.49 8.76 3.20
C PHE A 29 9.53 10.29 3.26
N GLU A 30 9.06 10.83 4.38
CA GLU A 30 9.05 12.26 4.69
C GLU A 30 10.10 12.58 5.75
N GLU A 31 10.68 13.78 5.70
CA GLU A 31 11.51 14.25 6.81
C GLU A 31 10.63 14.47 8.04
N GLY A 32 11.08 13.99 9.19
CA GLY A 32 10.38 14.22 10.45
C GLY A 32 10.37 15.70 10.84
N SER A 33 9.45 16.07 11.73
CA SER A 33 9.40 17.41 12.32
C SER A 33 10.68 17.73 13.12
N GLU A 34 10.96 19.03 13.34
CA GLU A 34 12.08 19.46 14.19
C GLU A 34 11.99 18.79 15.57
N GLY A 35 13.03 18.02 15.95
CA GLY A 35 13.08 17.25 17.19
C GLY A 35 12.88 15.73 17.03
N SER A 36 12.44 15.26 15.85
CA SER A 36 12.36 13.84 15.48
C SER A 36 13.73 13.14 15.45
N GLU A 37 14.83 13.89 15.36
CA GLU A 37 16.21 13.38 15.42
C GLU A 37 16.52 12.59 16.71
N ASN A 38 15.75 12.83 17.79
CA ASN A 38 15.87 12.13 19.07
C ASN A 38 14.76 11.08 19.28
N ALA A 39 13.88 10.86 18.30
CA ALA A 39 12.81 9.87 18.40
C ALA A 39 13.38 8.44 18.26
N GLN A 40 12.79 7.50 19.01
CA GLN A 40 13.13 6.09 18.89
C GLN A 40 12.52 5.53 17.59
N GLY A 41 13.36 5.05 16.67
CA GLY A 41 12.93 4.45 15.40
C GLY A 41 14.11 3.97 14.57
N LEU A 42 13.82 3.36 13.41
CA LEU A 42 14.82 2.92 12.45
C LEU A 42 15.31 4.13 11.62
N GLN A 43 16.61 4.25 11.46
CA GLN A 43 17.20 5.20 10.52
C GLN A 43 16.92 4.74 9.09
N VAL A 44 16.67 5.69 8.19
CA VAL A 44 16.35 5.41 6.78
C VAL A 44 17.43 6.02 5.89
N ALA A 45 17.95 5.23 4.96
CA ALA A 45 18.81 5.69 3.88
C ALA A 45 18.06 5.59 2.55
N ASP A 46 17.97 6.73 1.86
CA ASP A 46 17.13 6.89 0.69
C ASP A 46 17.96 7.12 -0.57
N TYR A 47 17.59 6.36 -1.59
CA TYR A 47 18.25 6.31 -2.86
C TYR A 47 17.23 6.40 -3.98
N TYR A 48 17.69 6.78 -5.17
CA TYR A 48 16.87 6.65 -6.37
C TYR A 48 17.69 6.27 -7.61
N ALA A 49 16.99 5.73 -8.59
CA ALA A 49 17.41 5.70 -9.99
C ALA A 49 16.45 6.54 -10.83
N ASP A 50 16.94 7.13 -11.92
CA ASP A 50 16.09 7.84 -12.87
C ASP A 50 15.19 6.85 -13.61
N ALA A 51 13.91 7.21 -13.76
CA ALA A 51 13.00 6.48 -14.62
C ALA A 51 13.11 7.01 -16.07
N ASP A 52 13.27 6.10 -17.03
CA ASP A 52 13.15 6.37 -18.47
C ASP A 52 11.66 6.31 -18.91
N GLY A 53 10.82 7.13 -18.27
CA GLY A 53 9.37 7.21 -18.52
C GLY A 53 8.55 6.00 -18.02
N GLU A 54 7.25 6.01 -18.31
CA GLU A 54 6.27 5.05 -17.79
C GLU A 54 6.50 3.61 -18.26
N GLY A 55 6.22 2.63 -17.39
CA GLY A 55 6.20 1.20 -17.68
C GLY A 55 6.71 0.33 -16.53
N ILE A 56 6.97 -0.94 -16.86
CA ILE A 56 7.48 -1.92 -15.89
C ILE A 56 9.01 -1.89 -15.88
N TYR A 57 9.57 -1.83 -14.69
CA TYR A 57 11.01 -1.89 -14.44
C TYR A 57 11.36 -3.17 -13.71
N TYR A 58 12.48 -3.77 -14.11
CA TYR A 58 13.12 -4.84 -13.37
C TYR A 58 14.18 -4.24 -12.46
N ILE A 59 13.96 -4.39 -11.15
CA ILE A 59 14.84 -3.89 -10.12
C ILE A 59 15.73 -5.03 -9.66
N THR A 60 17.02 -4.75 -9.56
CA THR A 60 17.99 -5.63 -8.89
C THR A 60 18.66 -4.85 -7.78
N TYR A 61 18.83 -5.47 -6.61
CA TYR A 61 19.49 -4.82 -5.49
C TYR A 61 20.46 -5.75 -4.79
N LYS A 62 21.44 -5.12 -4.14
CA LYS A 62 22.47 -5.78 -3.35
C LYS A 62 22.76 -4.94 -2.10
N ILE A 63 22.65 -5.56 -0.94
CA ILE A 63 22.97 -4.94 0.35
C ILE A 63 24.01 -5.82 1.04
N GLU A 64 25.10 -5.23 1.50
CA GLU A 64 26.11 -5.91 2.31
C GLU A 64 26.10 -5.34 3.73
N THR A 65 26.05 -6.20 4.74
CA THR A 65 26.07 -5.78 6.14
C THR A 65 27.49 -5.73 6.69
N ALA A 66 27.82 -4.68 7.42
CA ALA A 66 29.08 -4.56 8.18
C ALA A 66 28.97 -5.23 9.56
N LYS A 67 27.77 -5.20 10.16
CA LYS A 67 27.46 -5.72 11.50
C LYS A 67 26.12 -6.44 11.49
N GLU A 68 25.80 -7.11 12.59
CA GLU A 68 24.48 -7.69 12.80
C GLU A 68 23.40 -6.60 12.88
N ILE A 69 22.31 -6.81 12.13
CA ILE A 69 21.15 -5.94 12.04
C ILE A 69 19.95 -6.74 12.57
N GLU A 70 19.28 -6.23 13.60
CA GLU A 70 18.10 -6.90 14.16
C GLU A 70 16.88 -6.70 13.27
N GLN A 71 16.70 -5.50 12.71
CA GLN A 71 15.58 -5.16 11.85
C GLN A 71 16.08 -4.44 10.61
N LEU A 72 16.12 -5.16 9.48
CA LEU A 72 16.27 -4.54 8.17
C LEU A 72 14.90 -4.44 7.52
N PHE A 73 14.58 -3.30 6.93
CA PHE A 73 13.50 -3.15 5.96
C PHE A 73 14.07 -2.59 4.66
N VAL A 74 13.58 -3.10 3.53
CA VAL A 74 13.98 -2.65 2.19
C VAL A 74 12.71 -2.34 1.41
N PHE A 75 12.67 -1.14 0.84
CA PHE A 75 11.53 -0.65 0.07
C PHE A 75 11.97 -0.20 -1.32
N ALA A 76 11.05 -0.21 -2.27
CA ALA A 76 11.24 0.44 -3.55
C ALA A 76 9.94 1.08 -4.08
N GLY A 77 10.10 1.99 -5.04
CA GLY A 77 9.02 2.86 -5.46
C GLY A 77 8.48 3.63 -4.26
N ARG A 78 7.16 3.77 -4.16
CA ARG A 78 6.48 4.53 -3.09
C ARG A 78 6.31 3.67 -1.85
N LYS A 79 7.40 3.33 -1.17
CA LYS A 79 7.43 2.49 0.04
C LYS A 79 6.88 1.05 -0.16
N GLN A 80 6.88 0.48 -1.36
CA GLN A 80 6.50 -0.93 -1.53
C GLN A 80 7.55 -1.84 -0.87
N LEU A 81 7.10 -2.72 0.01
CA LEU A 81 8.00 -3.54 0.83
C LEU A 81 8.61 -4.69 0.01
N LEU A 82 9.93 -4.82 0.07
CA LEU A 82 10.70 -5.81 -0.69
C LEU A 82 11.32 -6.89 0.19
N ARG A 83 11.82 -6.48 1.36
CA ARG A 83 12.53 -7.37 2.27
C ARG A 83 12.38 -6.86 3.68
N LEU A 84 12.28 -7.79 4.62
CA LEU A 84 12.36 -7.48 6.04
C LEU A 84 13.17 -8.55 6.80
N GLY A 85 13.56 -8.25 8.03
CA GLY A 85 14.06 -9.23 8.99
C GLY A 85 15.53 -9.08 9.36
N LYS A 86 15.97 -9.95 10.27
CA LYS A 86 17.30 -9.95 10.88
C LYS A 86 18.40 -10.34 9.88
N ARG A 87 19.59 -9.73 10.01
CA ARG A 87 20.76 -9.99 9.17
C ARG A 87 22.03 -10.18 9.97
N LYS A 88 22.85 -11.14 9.57
CA LYS A 88 24.15 -11.43 10.18
C LYS A 88 25.19 -10.42 9.71
N ALA A 89 26.28 -10.25 10.46
CA ALA A 89 27.42 -9.46 10.01
C ALA A 89 28.10 -10.10 8.79
N GLY A 90 28.43 -9.31 7.76
CA GLY A 90 29.04 -9.79 6.52
C GLY A 90 28.08 -10.52 5.58
N GLU A 91 26.77 -10.47 5.84
CA GLU A 91 25.76 -11.04 4.97
C GLU A 91 25.63 -10.18 3.70
N VAL A 92 25.50 -10.86 2.56
CA VAL A 92 25.17 -10.25 1.27
C VAL A 92 23.75 -10.64 0.92
N ILE A 93 22.90 -9.64 0.79
CA ILE A 93 21.47 -9.77 0.51
C ILE A 93 21.29 -9.31 -0.93
N GLU A 94 20.85 -10.21 -1.80
CA GLU A 94 20.53 -9.93 -3.20
C GLU A 94 19.04 -10.23 -3.42
N GLY A 95 18.39 -9.40 -4.24
CA GLY A 95 17.01 -9.62 -4.60
C GLY A 95 16.64 -8.90 -5.87
N THR A 96 15.48 -9.30 -6.40
CA THR A 96 14.97 -8.83 -7.68
C THR A 96 13.46 -8.69 -7.60
N LEU A 97 12.89 -7.69 -8.26
CA LEU A 97 11.45 -7.54 -8.38
C LEU A 97 11.06 -6.76 -9.63
N TYR A 98 9.77 -6.76 -9.92
CA TYR A 98 9.17 -5.88 -10.90
C TYR A 98 8.36 -4.79 -10.22
N LEU A 99 8.51 -3.56 -10.69
CA LEU A 99 7.70 -2.42 -10.28
C LEU A 99 7.07 -1.79 -11.50
N HIS A 100 5.82 -1.37 -11.38
CA HIS A 100 5.20 -0.52 -12.38
C HIS A 100 5.37 0.94 -11.97
N PHE A 101 5.93 1.74 -12.87
CA PHE A 101 6.06 3.18 -12.70
C PHE A 101 5.17 3.84 -13.74
N GLY A 102 4.13 4.52 -13.27
CA GLY A 102 3.15 5.19 -14.10
C GLY A 102 2.96 6.65 -13.68
N GLU A 103 1.87 7.21 -14.14
CA GLU A 103 1.34 8.43 -13.57
C GLU A 103 0.64 8.12 -12.23
N MET A 104 0.51 9.13 -11.40
CA MET A 104 -0.35 9.10 -10.22
C MET A 104 -0.89 10.49 -9.93
N ILE A 105 -1.94 10.58 -9.11
CA ILE A 105 -2.43 11.87 -8.60
C ILE A 105 -2.00 11.94 -7.13
N PRO A 106 -0.93 12.65 -6.74
CA PRO A 106 -0.46 12.68 -5.36
C PRO A 106 -1.51 13.22 -4.39
N ARG A 107 -1.37 12.92 -3.09
CA ARG A 107 -2.30 13.48 -2.10
C ARG A 107 -2.29 15.01 -2.17
N PHE A 108 -3.47 15.60 -1.92
CA PHE A 108 -3.69 17.05 -1.98
C PHE A 108 -3.49 17.69 -3.36
N HIS A 109 -3.41 16.88 -4.41
CA HIS A 109 -3.36 17.34 -5.80
C HIS A 109 -4.56 16.79 -6.57
N SER A 110 -4.99 17.52 -7.60
CA SER A 110 -6.03 17.10 -8.54
C SER A 110 -5.48 16.72 -9.90
N GLU A 111 -4.20 17.00 -10.14
CA GLU A 111 -3.54 16.78 -11.42
C GLU A 111 -2.76 15.48 -11.38
N CYS A 112 -2.82 14.78 -12.51
CA CYS A 112 -2.01 13.61 -12.76
C CYS A 112 -0.54 14.03 -12.97
N MET A 113 0.38 13.32 -12.31
CA MET A 113 1.81 13.61 -12.31
C MET A 113 2.59 12.34 -12.64
N THR A 114 3.62 12.49 -13.46
CA THR A 114 4.51 11.37 -13.84
C THR A 114 5.54 11.12 -12.76
N ILE A 115 5.72 9.86 -12.36
CA ILE A 115 6.82 9.45 -11.50
C ILE A 115 8.10 9.38 -12.35
N THR A 116 9.09 10.21 -12.03
CA THR A 116 10.38 10.26 -12.77
C THR A 116 11.54 9.64 -12.01
N LYS A 117 11.33 9.24 -10.75
CA LYS A 117 12.36 8.65 -9.88
C LYS A 117 11.85 7.34 -9.29
N ILE A 118 12.70 6.33 -9.36
CA ILE A 118 12.50 5.02 -8.76
C ILE A 118 13.14 5.07 -7.37
N GLY A 119 12.32 5.32 -6.35
CA GLY A 119 12.77 5.32 -4.95
C GLY A 119 13.28 3.95 -4.51
N PHE A 120 14.27 3.94 -3.63
CA PHE A 120 14.80 2.76 -2.97
C PHE A 120 15.30 3.13 -1.59
N SER A 121 14.72 2.55 -0.56
CA SER A 121 15.02 2.92 0.83
C SER A 121 15.39 1.70 1.65
N VAL A 122 16.38 1.87 2.52
CA VAL A 122 16.80 0.86 3.49
C VAL A 122 16.65 1.45 4.88
N ALA A 123 15.87 0.78 5.73
CA ALA A 123 15.69 1.17 7.12
C ALA A 123 16.26 0.13 8.08
N CYS A 124 17.06 0.57 9.06
CA CYS A 124 17.55 -0.28 10.14
C CYS A 124 17.90 0.53 11.39
N GLU A 125 18.22 -0.14 12.50
CA GLU A 125 18.46 0.55 13.79
C GLU A 125 19.68 1.49 13.77
N ASP A 126 20.64 1.27 12.86
CA ASP A 126 21.86 2.08 12.71
C ASP A 126 22.44 1.86 11.30
N LEU A 127 22.41 2.89 10.45
CA LEU A 127 22.89 2.81 9.07
C LEU A 127 24.39 2.51 8.97
N THR A 128 25.18 2.75 10.02
CA THR A 128 26.61 2.38 10.04
C THR A 128 26.83 0.87 10.11
N LYS A 129 25.76 0.09 10.34
CA LYS A 129 25.76 -1.37 10.24
C LYS A 129 25.68 -1.87 8.79
N LEU A 130 25.37 -1.00 7.83
CA LEU A 130 25.44 -1.31 6.40
C LEU A 130 26.86 -1.07 5.89
N LYS A 131 27.41 -2.01 5.14
CA LYS A 131 28.69 -1.88 4.45
C LYS A 131 28.52 -1.25 3.07
N SER A 132 27.50 -1.69 2.33
CA SER A 132 27.13 -1.10 1.04
C SER A 132 25.66 -1.37 0.73
N VAL A 133 25.07 -0.45 -0.02
CA VAL A 133 23.74 -0.57 -0.62
C VAL A 133 23.89 -0.27 -2.10
N GLY A 134 23.25 -1.07 -2.95
CA GLY A 134 23.27 -0.93 -4.39
C GLY A 134 21.95 -1.33 -5.00
N MET A 135 21.48 -0.57 -5.98
CA MET A 135 20.32 -0.88 -6.80
C MET A 135 20.65 -0.57 -8.26
N ALA A 136 20.04 -1.32 -9.18
CA ALA A 136 19.89 -0.97 -10.57
C ALA A 136 18.44 -1.20 -11.02
N ALA A 137 17.96 -0.31 -11.89
CA ALA A 137 16.63 -0.40 -12.49
C ALA A 137 16.77 -0.49 -14.01
N GLU A 138 16.16 -1.50 -14.63
CA GLU A 138 16.13 -1.67 -16.07
C GLU A 138 14.67 -1.59 -16.55
N LYS A 139 14.37 -0.63 -17.43
CA LYS A 139 13.06 -0.56 -18.06
C LYS A 139 12.86 -1.78 -18.96
N LEU A 140 11.81 -2.55 -18.71
CA LEU A 140 11.49 -3.68 -19.56
C LEU A 140 10.91 -3.20 -20.89
N SER A 141 11.27 -3.90 -21.95
CA SER A 141 10.63 -3.68 -23.25
C SER A 141 9.12 -3.96 -23.15
N ALA A 142 8.31 -3.24 -23.91
CA ALA A 142 6.87 -3.50 -24.01
C ALA A 142 6.50 -4.92 -24.50
N LYS A 143 7.47 -5.67 -25.02
CA LYS A 143 7.29 -7.08 -25.44
C LYS A 143 7.40 -8.07 -24.28
N THR A 144 7.92 -7.63 -23.14
CA THR A 144 8.08 -8.47 -21.96
C THR A 144 6.71 -8.68 -21.30
N LYS A 145 6.34 -9.95 -21.08
CA LYS A 145 5.00 -10.35 -20.60
C LYS A 145 4.93 -10.45 -19.07
N ILE A 146 5.48 -9.49 -18.34
CA ILE A 146 5.24 -9.41 -16.89
C ILE A 146 3.87 -8.76 -16.70
N PRO A 147 2.92 -9.43 -16.03
CA PRO A 147 1.62 -8.84 -15.75
C PRO A 147 1.74 -7.74 -14.70
N ALA A 148 1.06 -6.64 -14.96
CA ALA A 148 0.83 -5.61 -13.97
C ALA A 148 -0.38 -6.00 -13.09
N VAL A 149 -0.31 -5.63 -11.82
CA VAL A 149 -1.38 -5.79 -10.84
C VAL A 149 -1.73 -4.40 -10.33
N TYR A 150 -2.82 -3.85 -10.87
CA TYR A 150 -3.36 -2.57 -10.45
C TYR A 150 -4.16 -2.74 -9.16
N LEU A 151 -3.90 -1.90 -8.16
CA LEU A 151 -4.66 -1.86 -6.92
C LEU A 151 -5.53 -0.61 -6.92
N ALA A 152 -6.84 -0.80 -6.76
CA ALA A 152 -7.83 0.25 -6.63
C ALA A 152 -8.47 0.15 -5.24
N GLY A 153 -8.41 1.23 -4.46
CA GLY A 153 -8.92 1.20 -3.10
C GLY A 153 -8.70 2.47 -2.31
N ASP A 154 -8.84 2.33 -1.00
CA ASP A 154 -8.79 3.41 -0.02
C ASP A 154 -7.49 3.39 0.82
N SER A 155 -7.52 3.99 2.02
CA SER A 155 -6.39 4.07 2.95
C SER A 155 -5.88 2.70 3.43
N THR A 156 -6.70 1.65 3.39
CA THR A 156 -6.25 0.30 3.78
C THR A 156 -5.57 -0.44 2.64
N VAL A 157 -5.41 0.20 1.47
CA VAL A 157 -4.74 -0.34 0.27
C VAL A 157 -3.58 0.53 -0.22
N THR A 158 -3.67 1.86 -0.08
CA THR A 158 -2.70 2.84 -0.61
C THR A 158 -1.29 2.65 -0.09
N ASP A 159 -0.30 3.04 -0.88
CA ASP A 159 1.06 3.28 -0.39
C ASP A 159 1.00 4.46 0.60
N GLN A 160 1.35 4.23 1.86
CA GLN A 160 1.28 5.23 2.93
C GLN A 160 2.63 5.93 3.05
N THR A 161 2.62 7.27 3.09
CA THR A 161 3.84 7.98 3.42
C THR A 161 4.15 7.86 4.91
N CYS A 162 5.41 8.01 5.27
CA CYS A 162 5.83 7.86 6.67
C CYS A 162 6.99 8.80 7.00
N PRO A 163 6.95 9.48 8.16
CA PRO A 163 8.05 10.31 8.62
C PRO A 163 9.26 9.48 9.04
N LYS A 164 10.43 10.11 8.99
CA LYS A 164 11.67 9.60 9.59
C LYS A 164 11.83 10.10 11.03
N PRO A 165 12.37 9.28 11.96
CA PRO A 165 12.80 7.89 11.78
C PRO A 165 11.63 6.92 11.57
N TYR A 166 11.86 5.84 10.83
CA TYR A 166 10.83 4.86 10.48
C TYR A 166 10.42 4.00 11.68
N MET A 167 9.12 3.95 11.96
CA MET A 167 8.56 3.16 13.05
C MET A 167 7.53 2.15 12.51
N PRO A 168 7.91 0.86 12.29
CA PRO A 168 7.00 -0.12 11.68
C PRO A 168 5.66 -0.26 12.42
N GLY A 169 5.67 -0.23 13.75
CA GLY A 169 4.46 -0.31 14.58
C GLY A 169 3.72 1.02 14.76
N GLY A 170 4.33 2.15 14.37
CA GLY A 170 3.83 3.51 14.61
C GLY A 170 3.63 4.36 13.36
N CYS A 171 3.90 3.82 12.17
CA CYS A 171 3.54 4.43 10.90
C CYS A 171 2.34 3.71 10.31
N TYR A 172 1.49 4.47 9.60
CA TYR A 172 0.46 3.88 8.76
C TYR A 172 1.11 3.04 7.66
N SER A 173 0.46 1.93 7.34
CA SER A 173 0.83 1.05 6.23
C SER A 173 -0.44 0.34 5.76
N SER A 174 -0.39 -0.28 4.59
CA SER A 174 -1.53 -0.97 3.99
C SER A 174 -1.12 -2.31 3.39
N TRP A 175 -2.10 -3.20 3.16
CA TRP A 175 -1.78 -4.49 2.53
C TRP A 175 -1.27 -4.32 1.08
N GLY A 176 -1.73 -3.30 0.35
CA GLY A 176 -1.32 -3.07 -1.04
C GLY A 176 0.17 -2.73 -1.12
N GLN A 177 0.65 -1.94 -0.18
CA GLN A 177 2.05 -1.58 -0.04
C GLN A 177 2.95 -2.81 0.26
N CYS A 178 2.47 -3.78 1.02
CA CYS A 178 3.24 -4.98 1.37
C CYS A 178 3.12 -6.12 0.35
N LEU A 179 2.23 -6.01 -0.64
CA LEU A 179 1.95 -7.11 -1.57
C LEU A 179 3.16 -7.49 -2.45
N ALA A 180 3.98 -6.50 -2.82
CA ALA A 180 5.19 -6.69 -3.61
C ALA A 180 6.20 -7.65 -2.94
N TYR A 181 6.22 -7.72 -1.62
CA TYR A 181 7.07 -8.66 -0.87
C TYR A 181 6.82 -10.11 -1.27
N PHE A 182 5.54 -10.45 -1.55
CA PHE A 182 5.11 -11.82 -1.79
C PHE A 182 5.09 -12.19 -3.26
N ILE A 183 4.64 -11.28 -4.13
CA ILE A 183 4.39 -11.57 -5.56
C ILE A 183 5.15 -10.67 -6.52
N GLY A 184 5.97 -9.74 -6.02
CA GLY A 184 6.75 -8.79 -6.84
C GLY A 184 7.85 -9.46 -7.68
N GLY A 185 8.21 -10.71 -7.40
CA GLY A 185 9.15 -11.49 -8.21
C GLY A 185 8.57 -11.99 -9.55
N SER A 186 7.25 -11.99 -9.69
CA SER A 186 6.52 -12.53 -10.85
C SER A 186 5.52 -11.54 -11.46
N THR A 187 5.16 -10.49 -10.72
CA THR A 187 4.20 -9.45 -11.11
C THR A 187 4.73 -8.06 -10.79
N ALA A 188 4.23 -7.03 -11.47
CA ALA A 188 4.56 -5.64 -11.19
C ALA A 188 3.37 -4.94 -10.51
N ILE A 189 3.52 -4.46 -9.28
CA ILE A 189 2.42 -3.80 -8.55
C ILE A 189 2.33 -2.32 -8.94
N ASP A 190 1.13 -1.89 -9.35
CA ASP A 190 0.76 -0.49 -9.55
C ASP A 190 -0.35 -0.11 -8.56
N ASN A 191 -0.02 0.65 -7.51
CA ASN A 191 -0.96 0.95 -6.45
C ASN A 191 -1.66 2.30 -6.65
N GLN A 192 -2.78 2.31 -7.37
CA GLN A 192 -3.57 3.53 -7.62
C GLN A 192 -4.56 3.85 -6.48
N ALA A 193 -4.58 3.05 -5.41
CA ALA A 193 -5.40 3.30 -4.24
C ALA A 193 -4.89 4.50 -3.44
N HIS A 194 -5.81 5.30 -2.88
CA HIS A 194 -5.49 6.54 -2.16
C HIS A 194 -6.37 6.68 -0.91
N SER A 195 -5.80 7.25 0.16
CA SER A 195 -6.54 7.53 1.40
C SER A 195 -7.76 8.41 1.15
N GLY A 196 -8.91 8.02 1.72
CA GLY A 196 -10.16 8.77 1.59
C GLY A 196 -11.02 8.42 0.36
N LEU A 197 -10.49 7.65 -0.60
CA LEU A 197 -11.26 7.31 -1.79
C LEU A 197 -12.47 6.42 -1.50
N THR A 198 -13.52 6.64 -2.28
CA THR A 198 -14.72 5.80 -2.40
C THR A 198 -14.73 5.15 -3.79
N THR A 199 -15.66 4.22 -4.02
CA THR A 199 -15.94 3.71 -5.36
C THR A 199 -16.30 4.80 -6.35
N GLU A 200 -16.86 5.94 -5.91
CA GLU A 200 -17.24 7.06 -6.77
C GLU A 200 -16.06 8.01 -7.04
N THR A 201 -15.31 8.40 -6.00
CA THR A 201 -14.23 9.39 -6.14
C THR A 201 -13.02 8.82 -6.87
N PHE A 202 -12.72 7.52 -6.71
CA PHE A 202 -11.67 6.86 -7.51
C PHE A 202 -11.89 7.02 -9.03
N ARG A 203 -13.16 7.04 -9.48
CA ARG A 203 -13.50 7.33 -10.87
C ARG A 203 -13.50 8.82 -11.18
N ASN A 204 -14.24 9.60 -10.39
CA ASN A 204 -14.51 11.00 -10.72
C ASN A 204 -13.29 11.90 -10.56
N GLU A 205 -12.31 11.51 -9.75
CA GLU A 205 -11.06 12.25 -9.52
C GLU A 205 -9.92 11.78 -10.43
N GLY A 206 -10.15 10.85 -11.36
CA GLY A 206 -9.19 10.50 -12.42
C GLY A 206 -8.24 9.35 -12.10
N HIS A 207 -8.21 8.84 -10.87
CA HIS A 207 -7.36 7.68 -10.51
C HIS A 207 -7.67 6.44 -11.37
N TYR A 208 -8.95 6.18 -11.65
CA TYR A 208 -9.35 5.08 -12.53
C TYR A 208 -8.97 5.31 -14.00
N ASP A 209 -8.85 6.56 -14.44
CA ASP A 209 -8.44 6.86 -15.82
C ASP A 209 -7.00 6.42 -16.07
N ILE A 210 -6.12 6.50 -15.07
CA ILE A 210 -4.74 5.98 -15.12
C ILE A 210 -4.77 4.46 -15.35
N VAL A 211 -5.57 3.73 -14.55
CA VAL A 211 -5.71 2.28 -14.73
C VAL A 211 -6.20 1.94 -16.14
N LYS A 212 -7.26 2.61 -16.62
CA LYS A 212 -7.81 2.35 -17.97
C LYS A 212 -6.83 2.67 -19.10
N LYS A 213 -6.00 3.70 -18.91
CA LYS A 213 -5.00 4.14 -19.90
C LYS A 213 -3.96 3.05 -20.12
N ASP A 214 -3.49 2.42 -19.04
CA ASP A 214 -2.29 1.58 -19.07
C ASP A 214 -2.54 0.07 -18.96
N ILE A 215 -3.72 -0.36 -18.49
CA ILE A 215 -4.03 -1.79 -18.35
C ILE A 215 -4.01 -2.53 -19.69
N ARG A 216 -3.32 -3.67 -19.73
CA ARG A 216 -3.17 -4.50 -20.94
C ARG A 216 -3.90 -5.83 -20.79
N PRO A 217 -4.18 -6.54 -21.90
CA PRO A 217 -4.72 -7.89 -21.84
C PRO A 217 -3.88 -8.83 -20.97
N GLY A 218 -4.50 -9.42 -19.95
CA GLY A 218 -3.84 -10.31 -18.99
C GLY A 218 -3.22 -9.62 -17.78
N ASP A 219 -3.28 -8.29 -17.68
CA ASP A 219 -3.03 -7.58 -16.42
C ASP A 219 -4.23 -7.74 -15.47
N PHE A 220 -4.02 -7.54 -14.18
CA PHE A 220 -5.01 -7.73 -13.13
C PHE A 220 -5.39 -6.39 -12.50
N CYS A 221 -6.63 -6.26 -12.03
CA CYS A 221 -7.05 -5.11 -11.25
C CYS A 221 -7.83 -5.57 -10.01
N LEU A 222 -7.26 -5.32 -8.84
CA LEU A 222 -7.87 -5.62 -7.55
C LEU A 222 -8.66 -4.42 -7.04
N PHE A 223 -9.91 -4.63 -6.62
CA PHE A 223 -10.76 -3.57 -6.07
C PHE A 223 -11.09 -3.86 -4.61
N GLN A 224 -10.75 -2.92 -3.72
CA GLN A 224 -11.12 -2.96 -2.30
C GLN A 224 -11.58 -1.57 -1.82
N PHE A 225 -12.89 -1.41 -1.65
CA PHE A 225 -13.52 -0.18 -1.15
C PHE A 225 -14.56 -0.51 -0.07
N GLY A 226 -15.06 0.51 0.62
CA GLY A 226 -16.14 0.37 1.60
C GLY A 226 -15.95 1.22 2.86
N HIS A 227 -14.71 1.55 3.24
CA HIS A 227 -14.47 2.33 4.47
C HIS A 227 -15.04 3.74 4.39
N ASN A 228 -14.92 4.38 3.23
CA ASN A 228 -15.41 5.73 2.99
C ASN A 228 -16.81 5.71 2.36
N ASP A 229 -17.12 4.72 1.50
CA ASP A 229 -18.45 4.54 0.90
C ASP A 229 -19.54 4.45 1.97
N GLN A 230 -19.30 3.69 3.06
CA GLN A 230 -20.28 3.52 4.15
C GLN A 230 -20.67 4.85 4.83
N LYS A 231 -19.85 5.91 4.69
CA LYS A 231 -20.12 7.22 5.30
C LYS A 231 -21.12 8.03 4.48
N LEU A 232 -21.38 7.63 3.23
CA LEU A 232 -22.22 8.36 2.28
C LEU A 232 -23.52 7.59 2.01
N ALA A 233 -24.66 8.27 2.15
CA ALA A 233 -25.98 7.63 2.03
C ALA A 233 -26.25 7.03 0.63
N HIS A 234 -25.71 7.66 -0.42
CA HIS A 234 -25.86 7.16 -1.80
C HIS A 234 -24.88 6.04 -2.16
N LEU A 235 -23.88 5.76 -1.33
CA LEU A 235 -22.90 4.68 -1.50
C LEU A 235 -22.99 3.61 -0.40
N GLN A 236 -24.15 3.48 0.26
CA GLN A 236 -24.40 2.31 1.10
C GLN A 236 -24.31 1.01 0.29
N ALA A 237 -24.06 -0.11 0.98
CA ALA A 237 -23.72 -1.40 0.37
C ALA A 237 -24.60 -1.81 -0.82
N GLN A 238 -25.93 -1.67 -0.71
CA GLN A 238 -26.91 -2.08 -1.71
C GLN A 238 -27.40 -0.92 -2.61
N THR A 239 -26.71 0.22 -2.62
CA THR A 239 -27.00 1.37 -3.47
C THR A 239 -25.87 1.59 -4.48
N GLY A 240 -25.28 2.78 -4.55
CA GLY A 240 -24.27 3.12 -5.56
C GLY A 240 -22.98 2.30 -5.42
N TYR A 241 -22.65 1.80 -4.23
CA TYR A 241 -21.45 0.98 -4.02
C TYR A 241 -21.43 -0.30 -4.88
N LYS A 242 -22.50 -1.11 -4.79
CA LYS A 242 -22.64 -2.34 -5.57
C LYS A 242 -22.63 -2.06 -7.06
N GLU A 243 -23.37 -1.04 -7.50
CA GLU A 243 -23.43 -0.62 -8.91
C GLU A 243 -22.04 -0.22 -9.44
N ASN A 244 -21.30 0.59 -8.69
CA ASN A 244 -19.96 1.03 -9.08
C ASN A 244 -18.99 -0.15 -9.21
N LEU A 245 -19.01 -1.10 -8.27
CA LEU A 245 -18.17 -2.31 -8.35
C LEU A 245 -18.50 -3.15 -9.60
N MET A 246 -19.78 -3.34 -9.92
CA MET A 246 -20.19 -4.03 -11.15
C MET A 246 -19.67 -3.31 -12.40
N ASN A 247 -19.74 -1.98 -12.42
CA ASN A 247 -19.24 -1.17 -13.54
C ASN A 247 -17.73 -1.35 -13.72
N TYR A 248 -16.94 -1.25 -12.64
CA TYR A 248 -15.50 -1.49 -12.69
C TYR A 248 -15.15 -2.88 -13.24
N VAL A 249 -15.83 -3.92 -12.76
CA VAL A 249 -15.64 -5.30 -13.23
C VAL A 249 -15.88 -5.40 -14.75
N ASN A 250 -16.99 -4.85 -15.23
CA ASN A 250 -17.36 -4.92 -16.64
C ASN A 250 -16.40 -4.13 -17.54
N GLU A 251 -15.97 -2.96 -17.09
CA GLU A 251 -15.04 -2.11 -17.83
C GLU A 251 -13.63 -2.72 -17.92
N ILE A 252 -13.09 -3.26 -16.82
CA ILE A 252 -11.79 -3.95 -16.83
C ILE A 252 -11.83 -5.16 -17.77
N ARG A 253 -12.92 -5.95 -17.75
CA ARG A 253 -13.10 -7.05 -18.72
C ARG A 253 -13.19 -6.55 -20.16
N GLY A 254 -13.85 -5.42 -20.39
CA GLY A 254 -13.90 -4.76 -21.70
C GLY A 254 -12.51 -4.38 -22.23
N LEU A 255 -11.57 -4.07 -21.33
CA LEU A 255 -10.16 -3.82 -21.62
C LEU A 255 -9.29 -5.10 -21.63
N CYS A 256 -9.91 -6.27 -21.53
CA CYS A 256 -9.26 -7.59 -21.43
C CYS A 256 -8.34 -7.76 -20.20
N GLY A 257 -8.49 -6.91 -19.20
CA GLY A 257 -7.91 -7.11 -17.87
C GLY A 257 -8.71 -8.12 -17.05
N VAL A 258 -8.13 -8.61 -15.97
CA VAL A 258 -8.74 -9.58 -15.06
C VAL A 258 -9.11 -8.90 -13.74
N PRO A 259 -10.40 -8.56 -13.52
CA PRO A 259 -10.83 -7.96 -12.27
C PRO A 259 -10.89 -9.01 -11.15
N ILE A 260 -10.43 -8.63 -9.97
CA ILE A 260 -10.55 -9.41 -8.73
C ILE A 260 -11.12 -8.49 -7.67
N LEU A 261 -12.13 -8.96 -6.95
CA LEU A 261 -12.69 -8.20 -5.83
C LEU A 261 -12.06 -8.64 -4.52
N VAL A 262 -11.84 -7.69 -3.62
CA VAL A 262 -11.38 -7.94 -2.26
C VAL A 262 -12.36 -7.25 -1.32
N THR A 263 -12.96 -8.02 -0.40
CA THR A 263 -13.88 -7.44 0.60
C THR A 263 -13.15 -6.42 1.48
N PRO A 264 -13.81 -5.34 1.95
CA PRO A 264 -13.15 -4.33 2.79
C PRO A 264 -12.60 -4.92 4.10
N LEU A 265 -11.39 -4.49 4.48
CA LEU A 265 -10.75 -4.91 5.72
C LEU A 265 -11.67 -4.71 6.94
N ALA A 266 -11.73 -5.69 7.84
CA ALA A 266 -12.55 -5.57 9.05
C ALA A 266 -11.84 -4.71 10.12
N ARG A 267 -12.62 -3.89 10.83
CA ARG A 267 -12.11 -3.00 11.89
C ARG A 267 -11.96 -3.72 13.23
N ASN A 268 -11.05 -3.26 14.08
CA ASN A 268 -10.95 -3.70 15.49
C ASN A 268 -11.96 -2.95 16.39
N THR A 269 -13.24 -3.04 16.05
CA THR A 269 -14.32 -2.34 16.74
C THR A 269 -15.14 -3.29 17.61
N TRP A 270 -15.52 -2.83 18.80
CA TRP A 270 -16.21 -3.62 19.82
C TRP A 270 -17.30 -2.79 20.47
N LYS A 271 -18.42 -3.42 20.85
CA LYS A 271 -19.52 -2.80 21.58
C LYS A 271 -19.21 -2.75 23.08
N ASP A 272 -19.99 -1.96 23.82
CA ASP A 272 -19.85 -1.81 25.27
C ASP A 272 -20.04 -3.13 26.05
N ASP A 273 -20.81 -4.07 25.49
CA ASP A 273 -21.03 -5.40 26.05
C ASP A 273 -19.88 -6.39 25.78
N GLY A 274 -18.81 -5.94 25.10
CA GLY A 274 -17.65 -6.77 24.76
C GLY A 274 -17.85 -7.66 23.54
N THR A 275 -18.95 -7.53 22.80
CA THR A 275 -19.15 -8.23 21.52
C THR A 275 -18.50 -7.48 20.36
N TYR A 276 -18.08 -8.23 19.34
CA TYR A 276 -17.48 -7.65 18.12
C TYR A 276 -18.49 -6.76 17.40
N ASN A 277 -18.07 -5.57 17.02
CA ASN A 277 -18.89 -4.60 16.29
C ASN A 277 -18.48 -4.57 14.83
N ASP A 278 -19.16 -5.36 14.00
CA ASP A 278 -18.89 -5.42 12.58
C ASP A 278 -19.60 -4.26 11.84
N LEU A 279 -18.81 -3.29 11.40
CA LEU A 279 -19.30 -2.08 10.72
C LEU A 279 -19.32 -2.21 9.19
N LEU A 280 -18.80 -3.31 8.63
CA LEU A 280 -18.59 -3.47 7.20
C LEU A 280 -19.18 -4.76 6.63
N ALA A 281 -19.83 -5.60 7.47
CA ALA A 281 -20.52 -6.81 7.05
C ALA A 281 -21.41 -6.65 5.82
N GLU A 282 -22.22 -5.58 5.76
CA GLU A 282 -23.11 -5.34 4.61
C GLU A 282 -22.32 -5.03 3.33
N HIS A 283 -21.22 -4.28 3.43
CA HIS A 283 -20.37 -3.96 2.29
C HIS A 283 -19.59 -5.19 1.81
N ALA A 284 -19.07 -6.00 2.75
CA ALA A 284 -18.44 -7.28 2.41
C ALA A 284 -19.43 -8.23 1.71
N GLN A 285 -20.67 -8.31 2.18
CA GLN A 285 -21.72 -9.09 1.55
C GLN A 285 -22.04 -8.57 0.13
N ALA A 286 -22.13 -7.26 -0.07
CA ALA A 286 -22.34 -6.68 -1.40
C ALA A 286 -21.21 -7.04 -2.36
N VAL A 287 -19.95 -7.07 -1.91
CA VAL A 287 -18.81 -7.52 -2.74
C VAL A 287 -18.98 -8.97 -3.20
N PHE A 288 -19.43 -9.87 -2.31
CA PHE A 288 -19.73 -11.25 -2.68
C PHE A 288 -20.84 -11.36 -3.70
N GLU A 289 -21.92 -10.61 -3.53
CA GLU A 289 -23.02 -10.58 -4.50
C GLU A 289 -22.54 -10.11 -5.88
N VAL A 290 -21.70 -9.07 -5.96
CA VAL A 290 -21.07 -8.66 -7.22
C VAL A 290 -20.21 -9.78 -7.78
N GLY A 291 -19.43 -10.44 -6.94
CA GLY A 291 -18.64 -11.63 -7.29
C GLY A 291 -19.46 -12.72 -7.96
N GLU A 292 -20.58 -13.10 -7.34
CA GLU A 292 -21.52 -14.11 -7.83
C GLU A 292 -22.21 -13.69 -9.13
N GLU A 293 -22.75 -12.46 -9.17
CA GLU A 293 -23.49 -11.93 -10.32
C GLU A 293 -22.61 -11.77 -11.56
N THR A 294 -21.36 -11.36 -11.36
CA THR A 294 -20.42 -11.13 -12.46
C THR A 294 -19.51 -12.33 -12.73
N GLY A 295 -19.43 -13.31 -11.83
CA GLY A 295 -18.52 -14.45 -11.92
C GLY A 295 -17.04 -14.08 -11.80
N VAL A 296 -16.70 -13.02 -11.04
CA VAL A 296 -15.31 -12.66 -10.73
C VAL A 296 -14.88 -13.31 -9.40
N PRO A 297 -13.59 -13.65 -9.24
CA PRO A 297 -13.06 -14.08 -7.95
C PRO A 297 -13.24 -13.00 -6.88
N VAL A 298 -13.55 -13.45 -5.65
CA VAL A 298 -13.62 -12.61 -4.45
C VAL A 298 -12.64 -13.15 -3.40
N ILE A 299 -11.79 -12.28 -2.89
CA ILE A 299 -10.90 -12.56 -1.75
C ILE A 299 -11.57 -12.01 -0.47
N ASP A 300 -11.86 -12.92 0.46
CA ASP A 300 -12.57 -12.61 1.72
C ASP A 300 -11.61 -12.11 2.83
N LEU A 301 -10.98 -10.97 2.58
CA LEU A 301 -10.14 -10.29 3.57
C LEU A 301 -10.92 -9.90 4.82
N HIS A 302 -12.20 -9.56 4.67
CA HIS A 302 -13.07 -9.11 5.74
C HIS A 302 -13.24 -10.21 6.79
N LYS A 303 -13.66 -11.41 6.36
CA LYS A 303 -13.82 -12.55 7.26
C LYS A 303 -12.51 -12.95 7.91
N TYR A 304 -11.41 -12.99 7.14
CA TYR A 304 -10.10 -13.33 7.68
C TYR A 304 -9.69 -12.39 8.82
N ALA A 305 -9.78 -11.07 8.59
CA ALA A 305 -9.47 -10.07 9.59
C ALA A 305 -10.43 -10.12 10.79
N ALA A 306 -11.74 -10.22 10.56
CA ALA A 306 -12.72 -10.30 11.64
C ALA A 306 -12.51 -11.54 12.52
N ASP A 307 -12.24 -12.71 11.92
CA ASP A 307 -11.99 -13.96 12.66
C ASP A 307 -10.69 -13.88 13.47
N LEU A 308 -9.62 -13.28 12.91
CA LEU A 308 -8.38 -13.00 13.64
C LEU A 308 -8.64 -12.08 14.85
N ILE A 309 -9.35 -10.97 14.63
CA ILE A 309 -9.65 -9.97 15.67
C ILE A 309 -10.50 -10.59 16.79
N LYS A 310 -11.55 -11.34 16.44
CA LYS A 310 -12.40 -12.03 17.41
C LYS A 310 -11.63 -13.07 18.22
N LYS A 311 -10.72 -13.81 17.57
CA LYS A 311 -9.88 -14.82 18.22
C LYS A 311 -8.92 -14.19 19.22
N ASN A 312 -8.27 -13.09 18.85
CA ASN A 312 -7.28 -12.42 19.69
C ASN A 312 -7.92 -11.53 20.76
N GLY A 313 -9.10 -10.97 20.48
CA GLY A 313 -9.76 -9.96 21.30
C GLY A 313 -9.23 -8.54 21.03
N LYS A 314 -9.94 -7.55 21.57
CA LYS A 314 -9.69 -6.11 21.33
C LYS A 314 -8.24 -5.69 21.55
N GLU A 315 -7.69 -5.97 22.73
CA GLU A 315 -6.38 -5.45 23.14
C GLU A 315 -5.23 -6.15 22.41
N ALA A 316 -5.26 -7.48 22.30
CA ALA A 316 -4.21 -8.22 21.60
C ALA A 316 -4.19 -7.92 20.09
N SER A 317 -5.33 -7.56 19.50
CA SER A 317 -5.41 -7.18 18.08
C SER A 317 -4.81 -5.81 17.77
N ARG A 318 -4.61 -4.93 18.78
CA ARG A 318 -4.08 -3.57 18.57
C ARG A 318 -2.69 -3.55 17.93
N VAL A 319 -1.91 -4.61 18.09
CA VAL A 319 -0.55 -4.70 17.51
C VAL A 319 -0.54 -4.61 15.98
N TYR A 320 -1.66 -4.91 15.31
CA TYR A 320 -1.78 -4.84 13.85
C TYR A 320 -2.30 -3.49 13.33
N PHE A 321 -2.73 -2.60 14.22
CA PHE A 321 -3.30 -1.31 13.87
C PHE A 321 -2.38 -0.17 14.29
N HIS A 322 -2.51 0.96 13.61
CA HIS A 322 -1.82 2.18 14.00
C HIS A 322 -2.21 2.57 15.45
N PRO A 323 -1.27 3.03 16.29
CA PRO A 323 -1.58 3.43 17.66
C PRO A 323 -2.72 4.47 17.73
N GLY A 324 -3.77 4.16 18.49
CA GLY A 324 -4.93 5.03 18.64
C GLY A 324 -6.00 4.88 17.55
N ASP A 325 -5.74 4.06 16.53
CA ASP A 325 -6.64 3.74 15.43
C ASP A 325 -7.15 2.29 15.54
N MET A 326 -8.34 2.03 14.98
CA MET A 326 -8.97 0.70 14.91
C MET A 326 -9.37 0.30 13.48
N THR A 327 -9.07 1.13 12.49
CA THR A 327 -9.31 0.92 11.07
C THR A 327 -7.99 0.74 10.32
N HIS A 328 -7.06 1.68 10.51
CA HIS A 328 -5.84 1.71 9.72
C HIS A 328 -4.74 0.84 10.33
N THR A 329 -4.08 0.08 9.47
CA THR A 329 -3.02 -0.85 9.84
C THR A 329 -1.68 -0.14 10.03
N ASN A 330 -0.84 -0.73 10.85
CA ASN A 330 0.60 -0.45 10.83
C ASN A 330 1.32 -1.45 9.91
N GLU A 331 2.65 -1.44 9.85
CA GLU A 331 3.40 -2.34 8.95
C GLU A 331 3.13 -3.83 9.24
N TYR A 332 2.89 -4.20 10.50
CA TYR A 332 2.66 -5.60 10.88
C TYR A 332 1.29 -6.11 10.42
N GLY A 333 0.22 -5.32 10.62
CA GLY A 333 -1.10 -5.66 10.09
C GLY A 333 -1.09 -5.70 8.56
N SER A 334 -0.41 -4.74 7.95
CA SER A 334 -0.25 -4.64 6.50
C SER A 334 0.42 -5.85 5.89
N PHE A 335 1.53 -6.29 6.49
CA PHE A 335 2.23 -7.51 6.08
C PHE A 335 1.36 -8.76 6.24
N LEU A 336 0.66 -8.90 7.38
CA LEU A 336 -0.23 -10.03 7.66
C LEU A 336 -1.36 -10.14 6.63
N PHE A 337 -2.03 -9.03 6.34
CA PHE A 337 -3.14 -9.02 5.39
C PHE A 337 -2.68 -9.15 3.94
N ALA A 338 -1.52 -8.58 3.58
CA ALA A 338 -0.89 -8.80 2.28
C ALA A 338 -0.51 -10.27 2.08
N HIS A 339 -0.01 -10.94 3.12
CA HIS A 339 0.30 -12.38 3.08
C HIS A 339 -0.95 -13.22 2.76
N PHE A 340 -2.07 -12.94 3.45
CA PHE A 340 -3.34 -13.61 3.18
C PHE A 340 -3.80 -13.39 1.74
N ILE A 341 -3.79 -12.15 1.25
CA ILE A 341 -4.19 -11.82 -0.12
C ILE A 341 -3.29 -12.52 -1.14
N ALA A 342 -1.97 -12.49 -0.96
CA ALA A 342 -1.02 -13.18 -1.83
C ALA A 342 -1.32 -14.68 -1.90
N ARG A 343 -1.66 -15.32 -0.77
CA ARG A 343 -2.05 -16.74 -0.72
C ARG A 343 -3.34 -17.02 -1.47
N GLU A 344 -4.36 -16.17 -1.36
CA GLU A 344 -5.59 -16.33 -2.14
C GLU A 344 -5.35 -16.09 -3.63
N LEU A 345 -4.56 -15.09 -4.00
CA LEU A 345 -4.13 -14.86 -5.39
C LEU A 345 -3.38 -16.08 -5.97
N SER A 346 -2.45 -16.66 -5.21
CA SER A 346 -1.71 -17.85 -5.63
C SER A 346 -2.61 -19.08 -5.82
N LYS A 347 -3.69 -19.21 -5.03
CA LYS A 347 -4.68 -20.27 -5.26
C LYS A 347 -5.48 -20.06 -6.55
N LEU A 348 -5.73 -18.81 -6.93
CA LEU A 348 -6.45 -18.46 -8.15
C LEU A 348 -5.59 -18.70 -9.39
N ASP A 349 -4.34 -18.24 -9.38
CA ASP A 349 -3.37 -18.46 -10.45
C ASP A 349 -1.94 -18.61 -9.87
N PRO A 350 -1.49 -19.85 -9.60
CA PRO A 350 -0.20 -20.10 -8.96
C PRO A 350 1.00 -19.81 -9.86
N LEU A 351 0.80 -19.73 -11.19
CA LEU A 351 1.88 -19.41 -12.13
C LEU A 351 2.13 -17.91 -12.16
N THR A 352 1.05 -17.13 -12.18
CA THR A 352 1.13 -15.66 -12.18
C THR A 352 1.49 -15.14 -10.81
N PHE A 353 0.79 -15.57 -9.76
CA PHE A 353 1.01 -15.16 -8.38
C PHE A 353 1.87 -16.19 -7.65
N ALA A 354 2.99 -16.52 -8.27
CA ALA A 354 4.01 -17.35 -7.64
C ALA A 354 4.52 -16.59 -6.41
N ILE A 355 4.22 -17.14 -5.23
CA ILE A 355 4.76 -16.60 -3.99
C ILE A 355 6.17 -17.16 -3.84
N ASP A 356 7.15 -16.28 -3.98
CA ASP A 356 8.52 -16.59 -3.64
C ASP A 356 8.69 -16.32 -2.15
N VAL A 357 8.46 -17.30 -1.28
CA VAL A 357 8.91 -17.18 0.11
C VAL A 357 9.81 -18.33 0.52
N GLN A 358 11.00 -17.93 0.93
CA GLN A 358 11.92 -18.67 1.76
C GLN A 358 11.47 -18.75 3.23
N ASP A 359 10.31 -18.17 3.59
CA ASP A 359 9.80 -18.11 4.95
C ASP A 359 8.32 -18.57 4.98
N GLU A 360 8.11 -19.82 5.37
CA GLU A 360 6.80 -20.49 5.45
C GLU A 360 5.96 -20.08 6.68
N GLU A 361 6.47 -19.20 7.56
CA GLU A 361 5.80 -18.85 8.81
C GLU A 361 5.08 -17.51 8.72
N ASP A 362 3.82 -17.47 9.20
CA ASP A 362 3.06 -16.25 9.41
C ASP A 362 3.92 -15.28 10.27
N PHE A 363 4.36 -14.16 9.70
CA PHE A 363 5.11 -13.15 10.44
C PHE A 363 4.32 -12.73 11.68
N THR A 364 4.84 -13.09 12.85
CA THR A 364 4.34 -12.63 14.13
C THR A 364 5.39 -11.69 14.70
N PRO A 365 5.10 -10.38 14.85
CA PRO A 365 6.06 -9.48 15.47
C PRO A 365 6.35 -9.97 16.90
N ASP A 366 7.63 -10.10 17.26
CA ASP A 366 8.02 -10.49 18.62
C ASP A 366 7.68 -9.39 19.65
N GLU A 367 7.74 -9.70 20.94
CA GLU A 367 7.44 -8.73 22.01
C GLU A 367 8.29 -7.45 21.92
N HIS A 368 9.52 -7.50 21.40
CA HIS A 368 10.36 -6.31 21.23
C HIS A 368 9.91 -5.43 20.05
N THR A 369 9.42 -6.07 19.00
CA THR A 369 8.82 -5.47 17.80
C THR A 369 7.45 -4.84 18.13
N ALA A 370 6.73 -5.44 19.08
CA ALA A 370 5.53 -4.88 19.69
C ALA A 370 5.81 -3.73 20.68
N VAL A 371 6.95 -3.69 21.38
CA VAL A 371 7.30 -2.57 22.28
C VAL A 371 7.52 -1.24 21.53
N LEU A 372 7.77 -1.28 20.22
CA LEU A 372 7.78 -0.09 19.37
C LEU A 372 6.39 0.54 19.15
N THR A 373 5.31 -0.03 19.70
CA THR A 373 3.95 0.55 19.69
C THR A 373 3.77 1.75 20.65
N GLY A 374 4.84 2.48 20.97
CA GLY A 374 4.73 3.80 21.59
C GLY A 374 4.24 3.82 23.04
N THR A 375 4.89 3.08 23.95
CA THR A 375 4.90 3.47 25.38
C THR A 375 6.05 4.43 25.73
N SER A 376 6.83 4.86 24.73
CA SER A 376 7.81 5.94 24.89
C SER A 376 7.09 7.28 24.94
N THR A 377 7.27 8.03 26.03
CA THR A 377 6.83 9.41 26.24
C THR A 377 7.46 10.43 25.27
N ALA A 378 8.07 9.97 24.17
CA ALA A 378 8.61 10.76 23.08
C ALA A 378 7.62 10.95 21.91
N ALA A 379 6.37 10.49 22.03
CA ALA A 379 5.30 10.74 21.08
C ALA A 379 4.75 12.18 21.21
N GLY A 380 5.56 13.17 20.83
CA GLY A 380 5.04 14.49 20.48
C GLY A 380 4.37 14.39 19.11
N ASN A 381 3.11 14.85 19.02
CA ASN A 381 2.29 14.99 17.80
C ASN A 381 1.45 13.78 17.31
N GLN A 382 0.96 12.93 18.23
CA GLN A 382 -0.15 12.01 17.92
C GLN A 382 -1.40 12.73 17.39
N ASP A 383 -1.67 13.94 17.89
CA ASP A 383 -2.82 14.74 17.46
C ASP A 383 -2.63 15.30 16.04
N GLU A 384 -1.44 15.71 15.62
CA GLU A 384 -1.23 16.27 14.27
C GLU A 384 -1.30 15.19 13.17
N GLN A 385 -0.72 14.00 13.37
CA GLN A 385 -0.81 12.93 12.36
C GLN A 385 -2.24 12.42 12.19
N LYS A 386 -2.98 12.32 13.30
CA LYS A 386 -4.41 12.03 13.27
C LYS A 386 -5.20 13.18 12.64
N GLU A 387 -4.88 14.44 12.93
CA GLU A 387 -5.54 15.60 12.32
C GLU A 387 -5.28 15.71 10.82
N VAL A 388 -4.07 15.37 10.35
CA VAL A 388 -3.72 15.29 8.93
C VAL A 388 -4.51 14.15 8.28
N PHE A 389 -4.55 12.97 8.91
CA PHE A 389 -5.33 11.84 8.40
C PHE A 389 -6.84 12.13 8.37
N ASP A 390 -7.39 12.70 9.44
CA ASP A 390 -8.79 13.14 9.52
C ASP A 390 -9.06 14.28 8.52
N ALA A 391 -8.09 15.17 8.26
CA ALA A 391 -8.19 16.17 7.21
C ALA A 391 -8.17 15.54 5.81
N MET A 392 -7.45 14.42 5.61
CA MET A 392 -7.46 13.64 4.38
C MET A 392 -8.81 12.96 4.15
N GLU A 393 -9.42 12.35 5.16
CA GLU A 393 -10.79 11.82 5.05
C GLU A 393 -11.79 12.94 4.75
N ARG A 394 -11.64 14.10 5.40
CA ARG A 394 -12.52 15.28 5.19
C ARG A 394 -12.29 15.98 3.84
N ALA A 395 -11.12 15.86 3.21
CA ALA A 395 -10.85 16.46 1.91
C ALA A 395 -11.72 15.83 0.81
N GLY A 396 -11.94 14.51 0.88
CA GLY A 396 -12.91 13.81 0.03
C GLY A 396 -14.34 14.33 0.25
N ASP A 397 -14.76 14.49 1.50
CA ASP A 397 -16.08 15.05 1.85
C ASP A 397 -16.26 16.50 1.34
N ASN A 398 -15.20 17.32 1.42
CA ASN A 398 -15.21 18.69 0.93
C ASN A 398 -15.27 18.77 -0.60
N LEU A 399 -14.64 17.82 -1.31
CA LEU A 399 -14.72 17.74 -2.77
C LEU A 399 -16.13 17.34 -3.21
N VAL A 400 -16.75 16.36 -2.53
CA VAL A 400 -18.16 15.98 -2.76
C VAL A 400 -19.09 17.17 -2.51
N ALA A 401 -18.90 17.91 -1.42
CA ALA A 401 -19.68 19.10 -1.12
C ALA A 401 -19.49 20.21 -2.18
N ALA A 402 -18.27 20.38 -2.71
CA ALA A 402 -17.99 21.34 -3.77
C ALA A 402 -18.63 20.93 -5.10
N VAL A 403 -18.62 19.63 -5.45
CA VAL A 403 -19.26 19.09 -6.66
C VAL A 403 -20.78 19.15 -6.57
N GLU A 404 -21.37 18.82 -5.42
CA GLU A 404 -22.83 18.96 -5.20
C GLU A 404 -23.28 20.42 -5.28
N LYS A 405 -22.48 21.34 -4.74
CA LYS A 405 -22.73 22.77 -4.85
C LYS A 405 -22.66 23.23 -6.30
N ALA A 406 -21.63 22.82 -7.05
CA ALA A 406 -21.49 23.15 -8.46
C ALA A 406 -22.65 22.59 -9.32
N LYS A 407 -23.14 21.37 -9.01
CA LYS A 407 -24.32 20.78 -9.68
C LYS A 407 -25.60 21.56 -9.39
N LYS A 408 -25.85 21.94 -8.13
CA LYS A 408 -27.01 22.78 -7.75
C LYS A 408 -26.95 24.16 -8.41
N ASP A 409 -25.78 24.79 -8.43
CA ASP A 409 -25.59 26.10 -9.05
C ASP A 409 -25.82 26.04 -10.57
N ALA A 410 -25.41 24.95 -11.23
CA ALA A 410 -25.66 24.71 -12.66
C ALA A 410 -27.14 24.42 -12.99
N GLU A 411 -27.89 23.80 -12.07
CA GLU A 411 -29.35 23.57 -12.22
C GLU A 411 -30.17 24.84 -11.99
N MET A 412 -29.74 25.74 -11.09
CA MET A 412 -30.39 27.04 -10.87
C MET A 412 -30.13 28.06 -12.00
N MET A 413 -29.15 27.79 -12.87
CA MET A 413 -28.81 28.63 -14.02
C MET A 413 -29.46 28.18 -15.35
N LYS A 414 -30.27 27.11 -15.32
CA LYS A 414 -31.14 26.69 -16.43
C LYS A 414 -32.58 27.07 -16.12
#